data_AF-A0A392RIA3-F1
#
_entry.id   AF-A0A392RIA3-F1
#
_cell.length_a   1.000
_cell.length_b   1.000
_cell.length_c   1.000
_cell.angle_alpha   90.00
_cell.angle_beta   90.00
_cell.angle_gamma   90.00
#
_symmetry.space_group_name_H-M   'P 1'
#
loop_
_entity.id
_entity.type
_entity.pdbx_description
1 polymer ?
#
loop_
_entity_poly.entity_id
_entity_poly.type
_entity_poly.pdbx_seq_one_letter_code
_entity_poly.pdbx_strand_id
1 'polypeptide(L)' 'MSLKNKVVKTKNPLQAKYEDHFFCDGFPVISEADDEEVILNFLEDFKKSAGIDVPRSMVPPAPSVD' A
#
# COMPACT_ATOMS: atom_id res chain seq x y z
N MET A 1 -34.61 21.97 -15.52
CA MET A 1 -33.32 21.72 -16.17
C MET A 1 -32.67 20.50 -15.54
N SER A 2 -32.86 19.31 -16.11
CA SER A 2 -32.36 18.06 -15.51
C SER A 2 -30.95 17.77 -16.02
N LEU A 3 -29.92 18.17 -15.26
CA LEU A 3 -28.54 17.78 -15.56
C LEU A 3 -28.42 16.25 -15.40
N LYS A 4 -28.28 15.56 -16.53
CA LYS A 4 -27.91 14.14 -16.54
C LYS A 4 -26.41 14.06 -16.25
N ASN A 5 -26.05 13.96 -14.98
CA ASN A 5 -24.66 13.77 -14.54
C ASN A 5 -24.20 12.35 -14.92
N LYS A 6 -23.83 12.14 -16.18
CA LYS A 6 -23.20 10.89 -16.62
C LYS A 6 -21.76 10.93 -16.12
N VAL A 7 -21.50 10.25 -14.99
CA VAL A 7 -20.16 10.10 -14.43
C VAL A 7 -19.31 9.35 -15.46
N VAL A 8 -18.44 10.08 -16.16
CA VAL A 8 -17.50 9.51 -17.14
C VAL A 8 -16.31 8.98 -16.36
N LYS A 9 -16.18 7.66 -16.28
CA LYS A 9 -15.02 7.02 -15.65
C LYS A 9 -13.76 7.35 -16.48
N THR A 10 -12.73 7.86 -15.83
CA THR A 10 -11.45 8.19 -16.47
C THR A 10 -10.81 6.93 -17.03
N LYS A 11 -10.33 6.99 -18.28
CA LYS A 11 -9.71 5.83 -18.96
C LYS A 11 -8.41 5.36 -18.26
N ASN A 12 -7.71 6.27 -17.59
CA ASN A 12 -6.55 5.98 -16.75
C ASN A 12 -6.89 6.37 -15.31
N PRO A 13 -7.33 5.43 -14.45
CA PRO A 13 -7.41 5.69 -13.02
C PRO A 13 -6.00 6.01 -12.48
N LEU A 14 -5.91 6.93 -11.52
CA LEU A 14 -4.67 7.14 -10.79
C LEU A 14 -4.33 5.82 -10.08
N GLN A 15 -3.16 5.26 -10.38
CA GLN A 15 -2.67 4.11 -9.64
C GLN A 15 -2.21 4.62 -8.27
N ALA A 16 -2.74 4.03 -7.20
CA ALA A 16 -2.22 4.28 -5.86
C ALA A 16 -0.80 3.74 -5.84
N LYS A 17 0.19 4.62 -5.61
CA LYS A 17 1.58 4.19 -5.45
C LYS A 17 1.74 3.68 -4.03
N TYR A 18 1.73 2.37 -3.88
CA TYR A 18 1.87 1.71 -2.59
C TYR A 18 3.33 1.78 -2.09
N GLU A 19 4.28 1.81 -3.01
CA GLU A 19 5.72 1.81 -2.71
C GLU A 19 6.11 2.95 -1.76
N ASP A 20 5.53 4.14 -1.94
CA ASP A 20 5.82 5.33 -1.12
C ASP A 20 5.44 5.15 0.37
N HIS A 21 4.62 4.15 0.70
CA HIS A 21 4.21 3.84 2.07
C HIS A 21 5.04 2.74 2.74
N PHE A 22 5.62 1.83 1.94
CA PHE A 22 6.49 0.77 2.44
C PHE A 22 7.95 1.22 2.50
N PHE A 23 8.32 2.31 1.83
CA PHE A 23 9.68 2.83 1.81
C PHE A 23 9.72 4.30 2.28
N CYS A 24 10.59 4.59 3.23
CA CYS A 24 10.92 5.95 3.66
C CYS A 24 12.40 6.20 3.33
N ASP A 25 12.68 7.23 2.52
CA ASP A 25 14.04 7.57 2.06
C ASP A 25 14.81 6.40 1.41
N GLY A 26 14.08 5.48 0.76
CA GLY A 26 14.65 4.29 0.12
C GLY A 26 14.87 3.10 1.08
N PHE A 27 14.52 3.23 2.36
CA PHE A 27 14.58 2.15 3.34
C PHE A 27 13.19 1.55 3.59
N PRO A 28 13.06 0.21 3.65
CA PRO A 28 11.79 -0.41 3.99
C PRO A 28 11.39 -0.06 5.42
N VAL A 29 10.19 0.48 5.59
CA VAL A 29 9.59 0.77 6.90
C VAL A 29 9.28 -0.52 7.65
N ILE A 30 8.95 -1.57 6.90
CA ILE A 30 8.74 -2.93 7.39
C ILE A 30 9.28 -3.94 6.38
N SER A 31 9.74 -5.09 6.84
CA SER A 31 10.27 -6.15 5.98
C SER A 31 9.88 -7.54 6.49
N GLU A 32 10.16 -8.58 5.71
CA GLU A 32 10.03 -9.98 6.16
C GLU A 32 10.96 -10.34 7.34
N ALA A 33 11.91 -9.48 7.70
CA ALA A 33 12.75 -9.67 8.89
C ALA A 33 11.99 -9.38 10.20
N ASP A 34 10.88 -8.67 10.13
CA ASP A 34 10.03 -8.34 11.28
C ASP A 34 9.11 -9.51 11.64
N ASP A 35 8.69 -9.57 12.91
CA ASP A 35 7.78 -10.60 13.39
C ASP A 35 6.43 -10.54 12.64
N GLU A 36 5.84 -11.70 12.36
CA GLU A 36 4.55 -11.82 11.66
C GLU A 36 3.46 -10.93 12.26
N GLU A 37 3.40 -10.81 13.59
CA GLU A 37 2.43 -9.96 14.28
C GLU A 37 2.63 -8.48 13.98
N VAL A 38 3.87 -8.02 13.88
CA VAL A 38 4.21 -6.63 13.54
C VAL A 38 3.82 -6.33 12.10
N ILE A 39 4.08 -7.28 11.19
CA ILE A 39 3.72 -7.14 9.77
C ILE A 39 2.21 -7.10 9.59
N LEU A 40 1.46 -7.99 10.24
CA LEU A 40 0.01 -8.00 10.16
C LEU A 40 -0.61 -6.72 10.75
N ASN A 41 -0.12 -6.25 11.90
CA ASN A 41 -0.58 -5.00 12.51
C ASN A 41 -0.34 -3.80 11.58
N PHE A 42 0.84 -3.72 10.96
CA PHE A 42 1.14 -2.66 9.99
C PHE A 42 0.20 -2.69 8.78
N LEU A 43 -0.05 -3.88 8.20
CA LEU A 43 -0.95 -4.02 7.05
C LEU A 43 -2.41 -3.66 7.40
N GLU A 44 -2.87 -4.01 8.61
CA GLU A 44 -4.18 -3.59 9.08
C GLU A 44 -4.29 -2.07 9.23
N ASP A 45 -3.28 -1.43 9.83
CA ASP A 45 -3.27 0.02 10.02
C ASP A 45 -3.08 0.77 8.70
N PHE A 46 -2.31 0.19 7.77
CA PHE A 46 -2.22 0.64 6.39
C PHE A 46 -3.60 0.60 5.70
N LYS A 47 -4.33 -0.50 5.85
CA LYS A 47 -5.68 -0.64 5.29
C LYS A 47 -6.65 0.38 5.86
N LYS A 48 -6.58 0.67 7.16
CA LYS A 48 -7.41 1.69 7.82
C LYS A 48 -7.07 3.11 7.35
N SER A 49 -5.79 3.41 7.15
CA SER A 49 -5.31 4.76 6.81
C SER A 49 -5.40 5.08 5.32
N ALA A 50 -4.93 4.18 4.45
CA ALA A 50 -4.94 4.34 3.00
C ALA A 50 -6.25 3.89 2.36
N GLY A 51 -7.07 3.08 3.05
CA GLY A 51 -8.31 2.52 2.52
C GLY A 51 -8.09 1.42 1.48
N ILE A 52 -6.87 0.85 1.40
CA ILE A 52 -6.48 -0.12 0.39
C ILE A 52 -5.96 -1.39 1.07
N ASP A 53 -6.43 -2.54 0.61
CA ASP A 53 -5.99 -3.84 1.08
C ASP A 53 -4.72 -4.27 0.35
N VAL A 54 -3.60 -4.36 1.06
CA VAL A 54 -2.31 -4.75 0.50
C VAL A 54 -1.98 -6.17 0.93
N PRO A 55 -1.67 -7.09 0.00
CA PRO A 55 -1.29 -8.45 0.34
C PRO A 55 0.10 -8.49 0.98
N ARG A 56 0.32 -9.48 1.87
CA ARG A 56 1.63 -9.74 2.49
C ARG A 56 2.78 -9.88 1.48
N SER A 57 2.51 -10.36 0.28
CA SER A 57 3.51 -10.48 -0.80
C SER A 57 4.11 -9.14 -1.24
N MET A 58 3.54 -8.01 -0.83
CA MET A 58 4.06 -6.68 -1.11
C MET A 58 5.04 -6.19 -0.05
N VAL A 59 5.14 -6.89 1.08
CA VAL A 59 6.11 -6.59 2.14
C VAL A 59 7.52 -6.85 1.58
N PRO A 60 8.44 -5.87 1.68
CA PRO A 60 9.81 -6.04 1.22
C PRO A 60 10.50 -7.25 1.87
N PRO A 61 11.32 -8.00 1.13
CA PRO A 61 12.08 -9.10 1.70
C PRO A 61 13.05 -8.61 2.77
N ALA A 62 13.43 -9.51 3.68
CA ALA A 62 14.46 -9.24 4.65
C ALA A 62 15.76 -8.82 3.94
N PRO A 63 16.44 -7.75 4.39
CA PRO A 63 17.72 -7.37 3.82
C PRO A 63 18.71 -8.53 3.97
N SER A 64 19.27 -8.99 2.85
CA SER A 64 20.33 -9.99 2.86
C SER A 64 21.63 -9.35 3.35
N VAL A 65 22.23 -9.92 4.39
CA VAL A 65 23.61 -9.61 4.77
C VAL A 65 24.55 -10.27 3.76
N ASP A 66 25.16 -9.47 2.89
CA ASP A 66 26.36 -9.85 2.12
C ASP A 66 27.63 -9.57 2.95
#